data_AF-A0A7R9FTV1-F1
#
_entry.id   AF-A0A7R9FTV1-F1
#
_cell.length_a   1.000
_cell.length_b   1.000
_cell.length_c   1.000
_cell.angle_alpha   90.00
_cell.angle_beta   90.00
_cell.angle_gamma   90.00
#
_symmetry.space_group_name_H-M   'P 1'
#
loop_
_entity.id
_entity.type
_entity.pdbx_description
1 polymer ?
#
loop_
_entity_poly.entity_id
_entity_poly.type
_entity_poly.pdbx_seq_one_letter_code
_entity_poly.pdbx_strand_id
1 'polypeptide(L)'
;ILLVEPYELRTMVVELEYPETLVVAPKGSETLLEEVEVEDSETLLVRVEDSEILLVEPDELRTMMVELEYPETLLVAAKDSETLLGKVEVLKTFLVEPFELETSVVVAEDSETLPVAAEEPSSSSSRRLQSRVPL
;
A
#
# COMPACT_ATOMS: atom_id res chain seq x y z
N ILE A 1 -18.39 2.18 -4.06
CA ILE A 1 -17.30 3.08 -3.61
C ILE A 1 -17.66 3.71 -2.27
N LEU A 2 -16.75 3.63 -1.30
CA LEU A 2 -16.82 4.26 0.02
C LEU A 2 -15.65 5.24 0.14
N LEU A 3 -15.90 6.46 0.62
CA LEU A 3 -14.91 7.53 0.71
C LEU A 3 -14.77 8.00 2.17
N VAL A 4 -13.53 8.06 2.66
CA VAL A 4 -13.17 8.51 4.01
C VAL A 4 -12.17 9.67 3.91
N GLU A 5 -12.62 10.89 4.21
CA GLU A 5 -11.84 12.13 4.08
C GLU A 5 -11.87 12.97 5.37
N PRO A 6 -11.19 12.54 6.45
CA PRO A 6 -11.13 13.33 7.67
C PRO A 6 -10.13 14.50 7.53
N TYR A 7 -10.27 15.47 8.43
CA TYR A 7 -9.45 16.68 8.46
C TYR A 7 -8.85 16.86 9.87
N GLU A 8 -7.54 17.15 9.96
CA GLU A 8 -6.84 17.46 11.21
C GLU A 8 -7.00 16.39 12.32
N LEU A 9 -6.82 15.12 11.96
CA LEU A 9 -6.81 14.03 12.93
C LEU A 9 -5.39 13.65 13.31
N ARG A 10 -5.19 13.33 14.59
CA ARG A 10 -3.95 12.72 15.06
C ARG A 10 -3.86 11.22 14.76
N THR A 11 -5.01 10.57 14.62
CA THR A 11 -5.10 9.14 14.34
C THR A 11 -6.39 8.86 13.56
N MET A 12 -6.30 7.95 12.61
CA MET A 12 -7.41 7.48 11.80
C MET A 12 -7.36 5.95 11.72
N VAL A 13 -8.49 5.31 11.98
CA VAL A 13 -8.68 3.86 11.83
C VAL A 13 -9.91 3.63 10.95
N VAL A 14 -9.77 2.81 9.91
CA VAL A 14 -10.85 2.38 9.02
C VAL A 14 -10.89 0.87 9.01
N GLU A 15 -12.00 0.29 9.47
CA GLU A 15 -12.26 -1.15 9.46
C GLU A 15 -13.51 -1.42 8.63
N LEU A 16 -13.41 -2.26 7.59
CA LEU A 16 -14.52 -2.58 6.70
C LEU A 16 -14.47 -4.04 6.22
N GLU A 17 -15.63 -4.69 6.17
CA GLU A 17 -15.74 -6.10 5.74
C GLU A 17 -15.67 -6.25 4.21
N TYR A 18 -16.57 -5.58 3.47
CA TYR A 18 -16.76 -5.85 2.03
C TYR A 18 -17.04 -4.60 1.18
N PRO A 19 -16.17 -3.57 1.17
CA PRO A 19 -16.34 -2.47 0.23
C PRO A 19 -15.96 -2.92 -1.19
N GLU A 20 -16.82 -2.74 -2.20
CA GLU A 20 -16.40 -2.95 -3.60
C GLU A 20 -15.20 -2.06 -3.99
N THR A 21 -15.13 -0.86 -3.41
CA THR A 21 -14.00 0.06 -3.57
C THR A 21 -13.93 0.96 -2.36
N LEU A 22 -12.73 1.10 -1.79
CA LEU A 22 -12.44 2.00 -0.67
C LEU A 22 -11.46 3.10 -1.10
N VAL A 23 -11.77 4.34 -0.73
CA VAL A 23 -10.88 5.50 -0.88
C VAL A 23 -10.68 6.14 0.49
N VAL A 24 -9.43 6.21 0.94
CA VAL A 24 -8.99 6.85 2.18
C VAL A 24 -8.12 8.05 1.81
N ALA A 25 -8.60 9.26 2.07
CA ALA A 25 -7.92 10.50 1.73
C ALA A 25 -7.96 11.53 2.89
N PRO A 26 -7.33 11.20 4.03
CA PRO A 26 -7.15 12.13 5.14
C PRO A 26 -6.31 13.34 4.74
N LYS A 27 -6.61 14.49 5.36
CA LYS A 27 -5.88 15.74 5.17
C LYS A 27 -5.25 16.22 6.47
N GLY A 28 -3.92 16.29 6.42
CA GLY A 28 -3.03 16.92 7.40
C GLY A 28 -2.91 16.21 8.75
N SER A 29 -1.70 16.20 9.31
CA SER A 29 -1.35 16.61 10.68
C SER A 29 0.14 16.33 10.92
N GLU A 30 0.74 16.99 11.90
CA GLU A 30 2.19 16.91 12.20
C GLU A 30 2.62 15.57 12.84
N THR A 31 1.65 14.74 13.28
CA THR A 31 1.88 13.42 13.90
C THR A 31 0.70 12.48 13.62
N LEU A 32 0.65 11.91 12.42
CA LEU A 32 -0.49 11.10 11.96
C LEU A 32 -0.16 9.61 11.93
N LEU A 33 -1.00 8.80 12.59
CA LEU A 33 -1.05 7.35 12.43
C LEU A 33 -2.34 6.96 11.68
N GLU A 34 -2.20 6.40 10.48
CA GLU A 34 -3.30 5.86 9.69
C GLU A 34 -3.28 4.35 9.67
N GLU A 35 -4.42 3.74 10.00
CA GLU A 35 -4.64 2.30 9.93
C GLU A 35 -5.87 2.02 9.06
N VAL A 36 -5.69 1.17 8.06
CA VAL A 36 -6.76 0.75 7.15
C VAL A 36 -6.78 -0.77 7.09
N GLU A 37 -7.80 -1.37 7.70
CA GLU A 37 -8.09 -2.80 7.68
C GLU A 37 -9.32 -3.08 6.81
N VAL A 38 -9.18 -4.00 5.85
CA VAL A 38 -10.25 -4.35 4.91
C VAL A 38 -10.27 -5.86 4.69
N GLU A 39 -11.39 -6.53 5.00
CA GLU A 39 -11.44 -7.99 4.81
C GLU A 39 -11.40 -8.38 3.32
N ASP A 40 -12.24 -7.77 2.48
CA ASP A 40 -12.23 -8.02 1.04
C ASP A 40 -12.67 -6.79 0.25
N SER A 41 -11.93 -6.45 -0.81
CA SER A 41 -12.29 -5.35 -1.71
C SER A 41 -11.68 -5.53 -3.10
N GLU A 42 -12.39 -5.11 -4.14
CA GLU A 42 -11.77 -5.13 -5.48
C GLU A 42 -10.67 -4.06 -5.60
N THR A 43 -10.80 -2.94 -4.88
CA THR A 43 -9.86 -1.81 -5.00
C THR A 43 -9.76 -1.00 -3.71
N LEU A 44 -8.52 -0.74 -3.29
CA LEU A 44 -8.18 0.15 -2.17
C LEU A 44 -7.28 1.28 -2.67
N LEU A 45 -7.70 2.53 -2.45
CA LEU A 45 -6.92 3.74 -2.74
C LEU A 45 -6.63 4.49 -1.45
N VAL A 46 -5.37 4.70 -1.13
CA VAL A 46 -4.94 5.53 0.00
C VAL A 46 -4.15 6.73 -0.52
N ARG A 47 -4.60 7.93 -0.18
CA ARG A 47 -3.92 9.20 -0.50
C ARG A 47 -3.64 9.97 0.77
N VAL A 48 -2.38 10.26 1.06
CA VAL A 48 -2.01 11.01 2.26
C VAL A 48 -0.97 12.07 1.93
N GLU A 49 -1.22 13.31 2.32
CA GLU A 49 -0.26 14.42 2.11
C GLU A 49 0.92 14.30 3.09
N ASP A 50 0.66 14.08 4.37
CA ASP A 50 1.70 14.03 5.42
C ASP A 50 1.30 13.02 6.49
N SER A 51 2.21 12.12 6.86
CA SER A 51 1.98 11.07 7.86
C SER A 51 3.28 10.58 8.48
N GLU A 52 3.30 10.33 9.79
CA GLU A 52 4.45 9.69 10.40
C GLU A 52 4.45 8.20 10.05
N ILE A 53 3.29 7.56 10.12
CA ILE A 53 3.15 6.12 9.87
C ILE A 53 1.80 5.84 9.20
N LEU A 54 1.87 5.19 8.04
CA LEU A 54 0.71 4.59 7.38
C LEU A 54 0.83 3.06 7.41
N LEU A 55 -0.20 2.41 7.94
CA LEU A 55 -0.40 0.96 7.99
C LEU A 55 -1.63 0.59 7.15
N VAL A 56 -1.46 -0.33 6.20
CA VAL A 56 -2.55 -0.84 5.36
C VAL A 56 -2.54 -2.36 5.40
N GLU A 57 -3.59 -2.94 5.99
CA GLU A 57 -3.71 -4.37 6.28
C GLU A 57 -4.99 -4.97 5.68
N PRO A 58 -5.04 -5.19 4.36
CA PRO A 58 -6.17 -5.88 3.76
C PRO A 58 -5.98 -7.40 3.76
N ASP A 59 -7.07 -8.15 3.93
CA ASP A 59 -7.05 -9.60 3.80
C ASP A 59 -7.02 -10.00 2.31
N GLU A 60 -7.97 -9.52 1.48
CA GLU A 60 -8.05 -9.87 0.06
C GLU A 60 -8.28 -8.63 -0.83
N LEU A 61 -7.39 -8.38 -1.80
CA LEU A 61 -7.53 -7.31 -2.80
C LEU A 61 -7.15 -7.75 -4.22
N ARG A 62 -7.82 -7.19 -5.23
CA ARG A 62 -7.24 -7.18 -6.59
C ARG A 62 -6.21 -6.08 -6.77
N THR A 63 -6.49 -4.88 -6.28
CA THR A 63 -5.62 -3.73 -6.51
C THR A 63 -5.55 -2.82 -5.31
N MET A 64 -4.34 -2.56 -4.85
CA MET A 64 -4.01 -1.49 -3.93
C MET A 64 -3.25 -0.38 -4.66
N MET A 65 -3.65 0.89 -4.45
CA MET A 65 -2.83 2.04 -4.79
C MET A 65 -2.60 2.93 -3.57
N VAL A 66 -1.35 3.30 -3.35
CA VAL A 66 -0.92 4.19 -2.27
C VAL A 66 -0.17 5.38 -2.88
N GLU A 67 -0.69 6.59 -2.69
CA GLU A 67 -0.07 7.85 -3.12
C GLU A 67 0.24 8.71 -1.89
N LEU A 68 1.52 8.99 -1.64
CA LEU A 68 1.96 9.74 -0.47
C LEU A 68 2.94 10.85 -0.86
N GLU A 69 2.90 12.00 -0.19
CA GLU A 69 3.93 13.04 -0.38
C GLU A 69 5.08 12.85 0.62
N TYR A 70 4.82 12.95 1.94
CA TYR A 70 5.89 12.95 2.95
C TYR A 70 5.70 11.92 4.09
N PRO A 71 5.59 10.61 3.82
CA PRO A 71 5.55 9.60 4.89
C PRO A 71 6.93 9.37 5.52
N GLU A 72 7.02 9.27 6.85
CA GLU A 72 8.23 8.71 7.45
C GLU A 72 8.28 7.19 7.26
N THR A 73 7.16 6.50 7.49
CA THR A 73 7.04 5.05 7.38
C THR A 73 5.76 4.64 6.65
N LEU A 74 5.89 3.75 5.66
CA LEU A 74 4.78 3.03 5.05
C LEU A 74 4.94 1.53 5.26
N LEU A 75 3.91 0.89 5.80
CA LEU A 75 3.80 -0.55 5.98
C LEU A 75 2.55 -1.06 5.27
N VAL A 76 2.72 -2.04 4.39
CA VAL A 76 1.61 -2.75 3.73
C VAL A 76 1.75 -4.24 3.98
N ALA A 77 0.80 -4.83 4.71
CA ALA A 77 0.73 -6.26 4.96
C ALA A 77 -0.58 -6.78 4.41
N ALA A 78 -0.52 -7.52 3.30
CA ALA A 78 -1.71 -8.06 2.66
C ALA A 78 -1.67 -9.59 2.68
N LYS A 79 -2.79 -10.25 2.93
CA LYS A 79 -2.81 -11.71 2.85
C LYS A 79 -2.89 -12.17 1.39
N ASP A 80 -3.73 -11.57 0.56
CA ASP A 80 -3.73 -11.78 -0.88
C ASP A 80 -3.92 -10.45 -1.62
N SER A 81 -3.02 -10.14 -2.56
CA SER A 81 -3.14 -8.96 -3.42
C SER A 81 -2.57 -9.19 -4.81
N GLU A 82 -3.40 -9.18 -5.86
CA GLU A 82 -2.89 -9.33 -7.23
C GLU A 82 -1.91 -8.18 -7.59
N THR A 83 -2.28 -6.93 -7.27
CA THR A 83 -1.52 -5.73 -7.66
C THR A 83 -1.35 -4.73 -6.52
N LEU A 84 -0.10 -4.34 -6.24
CA LEU A 84 0.25 -3.21 -5.37
C LEU A 84 0.98 -2.12 -6.15
N LEU A 85 0.45 -0.90 -6.12
CA LEU A 85 1.05 0.29 -6.73
C LEU A 85 1.33 1.35 -5.67
N GLY A 86 2.59 1.79 -5.55
CA GLY A 86 3.01 2.85 -4.64
C GLY A 86 3.64 4.01 -5.40
N LYS A 87 3.20 5.24 -5.11
CA LYS A 87 3.91 6.47 -5.49
C LYS A 87 4.17 7.28 -4.24
N VAL A 88 5.44 7.61 -3.99
CA VAL A 88 5.84 8.41 -2.83
C VAL A 88 6.82 9.51 -3.24
N GLU A 89 6.67 10.74 -2.74
CA GLU A 89 7.68 11.78 -3.00
C GLU A 89 8.93 11.57 -2.13
N VAL A 90 8.77 11.56 -0.80
CA VAL A 90 9.87 11.37 0.16
C VAL A 90 9.54 10.30 1.17
N LEU A 91 10.42 9.31 1.34
CA LEU A 91 10.19 8.24 2.30
C LEU A 91 11.47 7.74 2.98
N LYS A 92 11.40 7.55 4.30
CA LYS A 92 12.51 6.94 5.05
C LYS A 92 12.42 5.42 5.02
N THR A 93 11.23 4.87 5.31
CA THR A 93 11.01 3.42 5.43
C THR A 93 9.76 2.97 4.67
N PHE A 94 9.91 1.96 3.82
CA PHE A 94 8.82 1.35 3.05
C PHE A 94 8.91 -0.15 3.18
N LEU A 95 7.90 -0.79 3.76
CA LEU A 95 7.83 -2.24 3.89
C LEU A 95 6.55 -2.77 3.24
N VAL A 96 6.71 -3.79 2.42
CA VAL A 96 5.62 -4.53 1.79
C VAL A 96 5.85 -6.01 2.09
N GLU A 97 4.93 -6.60 2.85
CA GLU A 97 4.95 -8.01 3.29
C GLU A 97 3.63 -8.72 2.92
N PRO A 98 3.36 -8.96 1.63
CA PRO A 98 2.22 -9.74 1.21
C PRO A 98 2.50 -11.23 1.37
N PHE A 99 1.49 -12.01 1.74
CA PHE A 99 1.58 -13.48 1.71
C PHE A 99 1.49 -13.99 0.26
N GLU A 100 0.58 -13.46 -0.56
CA GLU A 100 0.52 -13.70 -2.00
C GLU A 100 0.42 -12.38 -2.77
N LEU A 101 1.37 -12.15 -3.71
CA LEU A 101 1.37 -10.98 -4.58
C LEU A 101 1.96 -11.28 -5.98
N GLU A 102 1.22 -10.93 -7.03
CA GLU A 102 1.66 -11.14 -8.41
C GLU A 102 2.50 -9.98 -8.95
N THR A 103 2.07 -8.74 -8.70
CA THR A 103 2.78 -7.55 -9.17
C THR A 103 2.86 -6.46 -8.11
N SER A 104 4.06 -5.90 -7.93
CA SER A 104 4.32 -4.74 -7.08
C SER A 104 5.16 -3.74 -7.84
N VAL A 105 4.72 -2.48 -7.86
CA VAL A 105 5.43 -1.35 -8.46
C VAL A 105 5.45 -0.21 -7.47
N VAL A 106 6.62 0.23 -7.06
CA VAL A 106 6.80 1.33 -6.11
C VAL A 106 7.77 2.33 -6.70
N VAL A 107 7.33 3.58 -6.82
CA VAL A 107 8.13 4.70 -7.30
C VAL A 107 8.28 5.70 -6.16
N ALA A 108 9.53 5.91 -5.73
CA ALA A 108 9.89 6.95 -4.77
C ALA A 108 10.80 7.98 -5.45
N GLU A 109 10.53 9.28 -5.29
CA GLU A 109 11.42 10.32 -5.82
C GLU A 109 12.69 10.45 -4.98
N ASP A 110 12.57 10.37 -3.65
CA ASP A 110 13.67 10.33 -2.69
C ASP A 110 13.39 9.24 -1.64
N SER A 111 14.33 8.29 -1.48
CA SER A 111 14.19 7.21 -0.49
C SER A 111 15.52 6.84 0.16
N GLU A 112 15.51 6.68 1.49
CA GLU A 112 16.71 6.25 2.24
C GLU A 112 16.80 4.72 2.36
N THR A 113 15.68 3.99 2.41
CA THR A 113 15.67 2.51 2.52
C THR A 113 14.38 1.90 1.94
N LEU A 114 14.49 0.91 1.03
CA LEU A 114 13.36 0.21 0.39
C LEU A 114 13.47 -1.33 0.51
N PRO A 115 12.99 -1.95 1.61
CA PRO A 115 12.79 -3.40 1.66
C PRO A 115 11.48 -3.83 1.00
N VAL A 116 11.55 -4.57 -0.10
CA VAL A 116 10.41 -5.33 -0.64
C VAL A 116 10.66 -6.80 -0.34
N ALA A 117 9.85 -7.40 0.53
CA ALA A 117 9.93 -8.81 0.90
C ALA A 117 8.60 -9.47 0.55
N ALA A 118 8.52 -10.09 -0.63
CA ALA A 118 7.46 -11.07 -0.89
C ALA A 118 7.92 -12.41 -0.31
N GLU A 119 7.13 -13.03 0.57
CA GLU A 119 7.30 -14.46 0.85
C GLU A 119 7.09 -15.19 -0.48
N GLU A 120 8.11 -15.92 -0.94
CA GLU A 120 7.99 -16.71 -2.17
C GLU A 120 6.85 -17.72 -1.96
N PRO A 121 5.75 -17.67 -2.74
CA PRO A 121 4.64 -18.60 -2.55
C PRO A 121 5.17 -20.01 -2.76
N SER A 122 5.04 -20.84 -1.73
CA SER A 122 5.51 -22.21 -1.78
C SER A 122 4.76 -23.00 -2.87
N SER A 123 5.46 -23.21 -3.99
CA SER A 123 5.27 -24.22 -5.05
C SER A 123 4.50 -23.85 -6.33
N SER A 124 5.31 -23.72 -7.39
CA SER A 124 5.13 -24.41 -8.67
C SER A 124 4.23 -23.73 -9.73
N SER A 125 4.75 -22.68 -10.36
CA SER A 125 4.54 -22.47 -11.80
C SER A 125 5.71 -21.75 -12.46
N SER A 126 6.58 -22.53 -13.11
CA SER A 126 7.52 -22.06 -14.11
C SER A 126 6.81 -21.19 -15.16
N ARG A 127 7.13 -19.90 -15.25
CA ARG A 127 7.01 -19.18 -16.53
C ARG A 127 8.01 -18.02 -16.68
N ARG A 128 9.19 -18.40 -17.19
CA ARG A 128 10.14 -17.63 -18.00
C ARG A 128 10.36 -16.15 -17.64
N LEU A 129 11.47 -15.93 -16.92
CA LEU A 129 12.36 -14.81 -17.20
C LEU A 129 12.73 -14.83 -18.70
N GLN A 130 12.19 -13.91 -19.50
CA GLN A 130 12.83 -13.53 -20.76
C GLN A 130 13.50 -12.18 -20.58
N SER A 131 14.79 -12.28 -20.23
CA SER A 131 15.77 -11.25 -20.55
C SER A 131 15.87 -11.07 -22.08
N ARG A 132 15.88 -9.82 -22.53
CA ARG A 132 16.55 -9.30 -23.74
C ARG A 132 16.23 -7.80 -23.81
N VAL A 133 17.11 -6.91 -23.34
CA VAL A 133 18.27 -6.28 -24.05
C VAL A 133 17.86 -5.64 -25.39
N PRO A 134 18.17 -4.34 -25.61
CA PRO A 134 17.44 -3.46 -26.53
C PRO A 134 17.93 -3.54 -27.99
N LEU A 135 17.14 -2.97 -28.90
CA LEU A 135 17.57 -2.44 -30.20
C LEU A 135 16.97 -1.05 -30.42
#